data_AF-A0A524GA32-F1
#
_entry.id   AF-A0A524GA32-F1
#
_cell.length_a   1.000
_cell.length_b   1.000
_cell.length_c   1.000
_cell.angle_alpha   90.00
_cell.angle_beta   90.00
_cell.angle_gamma   90.00
#
_symmetry.space_group_name_H-M   'P 1'
#
loop_
_entity.id
_entity.type
_entity.pdbx_description
1 polymer ?
#
loop_
_entity_poly.entity_id
_entity_poly.type
_entity_poly.pdbx_seq_one_letter_code
_entity_poly.pdbx_strand_id
1 'polypeptide(L)'
;MPKAIFSIWWDDRLGPMVGRAFPEMPVLSSEEAVTVFMGHGVNQETEVGYSKIQNGLVISYMRPPNCIGVLVNENENSAAVERNLLRLIPHINFDSDQWDKELEKAYYVLHDLINETSGEELLLNPGVKKLVGDMMSKRIESLKPKHVMKATLRYPQAYDYLGNDNDEVIRLLKDLEDEEVLESRTFGRKVECRQCGDSDLTIDLLCPNCQSDDLHKVYTVFCPKCSNQFHAVIVDDLAEVTCLNCRQPVKVNELSVIDVEPLCNKCGTASNDPKIIFKCATCGKQLKGADLLAGTGLAYYFRYVSE
;
A
#
# COMPACT_ATOMS: atom_id res chain seq x y z
N MET A 1 -3.83 -19.97 -16.97
CA MET A 1 -2.66 -20.84 -16.86
C MET A 1 -1.52 -20.24 -17.67
N PRO A 2 -0.36 -20.02 -17.03
CA PRO A 2 0.83 -19.52 -17.70
C PRO A 2 1.17 -20.34 -18.94
N LYS A 3 1.33 -19.69 -20.08
CA LYS A 3 1.76 -20.34 -21.33
C LYS A 3 3.25 -20.58 -21.33
N ALA A 4 4.02 -19.60 -20.90
CA ALA A 4 5.47 -19.67 -20.80
C ALA A 4 5.98 -18.66 -19.77
N ILE A 5 7.18 -18.90 -19.28
CA ILE A 5 7.98 -17.98 -18.49
C ILE A 5 9.27 -17.65 -19.27
N PHE A 6 9.70 -16.41 -19.21
CA PHE A 6 10.85 -15.89 -19.93
C PHE A 6 11.84 -15.29 -18.94
N SER A 7 13.12 -15.50 -19.16
CA SER A 7 14.16 -14.62 -18.64
C SER A 7 14.57 -13.63 -19.73
N ILE A 8 14.69 -12.37 -19.36
CA ILE A 8 15.13 -11.28 -20.22
C ILE A 8 16.17 -10.51 -19.40
N TRP A 9 17.28 -10.12 -19.99
CA TRP A 9 18.29 -9.31 -19.29
C TRP A 9 18.67 -8.09 -20.11
N TRP A 10 19.14 -7.05 -19.43
CA TRP A 10 19.62 -5.84 -20.06
C TRP A 10 21.14 -5.92 -20.29
N ASP A 11 21.57 -5.68 -21.53
CA ASP A 11 22.97 -5.45 -21.88
C ASP A 11 23.17 -3.97 -22.23
N ASP A 12 24.11 -3.29 -21.58
CA ASP A 12 24.33 -1.85 -21.76
C ASP A 12 24.76 -1.44 -23.18
N ARG A 13 25.22 -2.40 -24.00
CA ARG A 13 25.67 -2.16 -25.38
C ARG A 13 24.63 -2.60 -26.41
N LEU A 14 23.85 -3.63 -26.10
CA LEU A 14 22.92 -4.28 -27.03
C LEU A 14 21.43 -4.05 -26.71
N GLY A 15 21.13 -3.52 -25.52
CA GLY A 15 19.76 -3.37 -25.02
C GLY A 15 19.22 -4.67 -24.41
N PRO A 16 17.88 -4.82 -24.32
CA PRO A 16 17.27 -5.99 -23.69
C PRO A 16 17.42 -7.22 -24.60
N MET A 17 18.01 -8.27 -24.05
CA MET A 17 18.22 -9.56 -24.70
C MET A 17 17.25 -10.59 -24.13
N VAL A 18 16.58 -11.31 -25.03
CA VAL A 18 15.78 -12.47 -24.66
C VAL A 18 16.74 -13.56 -24.22
N GLY A 19 16.62 -13.96 -22.97
CA GLY A 19 17.50 -14.92 -22.37
C GLY A 19 17.12 -16.34 -22.69
N ARG A 20 16.15 -16.86 -21.93
CA ARG A 20 15.63 -18.23 -22.03
C ARG A 20 14.12 -18.22 -21.86
N ALA A 21 13.47 -19.29 -22.32
CA ALA A 21 12.02 -19.47 -22.21
C ALA A 21 11.73 -20.90 -21.75
N PHE A 22 10.69 -21.05 -20.93
CA PHE A 22 10.14 -22.36 -20.59
C PHE A 22 8.60 -22.34 -20.60
N PRO A 23 7.94 -23.26 -21.32
CA PRO A 23 8.49 -24.17 -22.32
C PRO A 23 9.23 -23.42 -23.44
N GLU A 24 10.10 -24.09 -24.21
CA GLU A 24 10.96 -23.44 -25.23
C GLU A 24 10.19 -22.63 -26.30
N MET A 25 8.89 -22.89 -26.43
CA MET A 25 7.97 -22.15 -27.27
C MET A 25 6.79 -21.63 -26.42
N PRO A 26 6.31 -20.40 -26.67
CA PRO A 26 6.72 -19.47 -27.73
C PRO A 26 8.04 -18.75 -27.40
N VAL A 27 8.71 -18.23 -28.44
CA VAL A 27 9.92 -17.40 -28.28
C VAL A 27 9.52 -15.93 -28.36
N LEU A 28 10.04 -15.11 -27.45
CA LEU A 28 9.92 -13.64 -27.54
C LEU A 28 10.85 -13.11 -28.63
N SER A 29 10.36 -12.21 -29.47
CA SER A 29 11.21 -11.39 -30.32
C SER A 29 11.94 -10.31 -29.52
N SER A 30 13.03 -9.76 -30.06
CA SER A 30 13.74 -8.64 -29.43
C SER A 30 12.85 -7.40 -29.25
N GLU A 31 11.92 -7.14 -30.19
CA GLU A 31 10.96 -6.04 -30.08
C GLU A 31 9.96 -6.26 -28.94
N GLU A 32 9.47 -7.49 -28.78
CA GLU A 32 8.60 -7.85 -27.66
C GLU A 32 9.34 -7.78 -26.33
N ALA A 33 10.63 -8.16 -26.28
CA ALA A 33 11.45 -8.02 -25.08
C ALA A 33 11.65 -6.55 -24.66
N VAL A 34 11.87 -5.65 -25.63
CA VAL A 34 11.88 -4.20 -25.38
C VAL A 34 10.54 -3.76 -24.81
N THR A 35 9.43 -4.21 -25.40
CA THR A 35 8.07 -3.88 -24.93
C THR A 35 7.82 -4.34 -23.50
N VAL A 36 8.31 -5.52 -23.13
CA VAL A 36 8.24 -6.04 -21.74
C VAL A 36 9.06 -5.17 -20.79
N PHE A 37 10.31 -4.83 -21.15
CA PHE A 37 11.17 -3.95 -20.34
C PHE A 37 10.56 -2.55 -20.14
N MET A 38 10.02 -1.96 -21.21
CA MET A 38 9.36 -0.64 -21.14
C MET A 38 8.06 -0.66 -20.33
N GLY A 39 7.45 -1.83 -20.13
CA GLY A 39 6.29 -2.02 -19.25
C GLY A 39 6.56 -1.68 -17.78
N HIS A 40 7.83 -1.54 -17.39
CA HIS A 40 8.26 -1.13 -16.06
C HIS A 40 8.52 0.38 -15.94
N GLY A 41 8.19 1.16 -16.98
CA GLY A 41 8.49 2.58 -17.09
C GLY A 41 9.90 2.85 -17.64
N VAL A 42 10.10 4.05 -18.18
CA VAL A 42 11.34 4.46 -18.86
C VAL A 42 12.56 4.38 -17.92
N ASN A 43 12.36 4.62 -16.61
CA ASN A 43 13.40 4.50 -15.59
C ASN A 43 13.26 3.23 -14.72
N GLN A 44 12.49 2.23 -15.15
CA GLN A 44 12.23 0.99 -14.38
C GLN A 44 11.64 1.28 -12.98
N GLU A 45 10.69 2.22 -12.93
CA GLU A 45 10.11 2.77 -11.70
C GLU A 45 9.15 1.77 -11.01
N THR A 46 8.68 0.75 -11.73
CA THR A 46 7.77 -0.27 -11.18
C THR A 46 8.39 -1.67 -11.24
N GLU A 47 8.32 -2.40 -10.13
CA GLU A 47 8.82 -3.78 -10.07
C GLU A 47 8.00 -4.74 -10.93
N VAL A 48 6.70 -4.48 -11.09
CA VAL A 48 5.79 -5.26 -11.93
C VAL A 48 5.39 -4.46 -13.16
N GLY A 49 5.37 -5.14 -14.32
CA GLY A 49 5.04 -4.58 -15.62
C GLY A 49 3.98 -5.39 -16.35
N TYR A 50 3.21 -4.72 -17.20
CA TYR A 50 2.14 -5.31 -18.01
C TYR A 50 2.33 -4.93 -19.47
N SER A 51 2.62 -5.91 -20.31
CA SER A 51 2.94 -5.66 -21.72
C SER A 51 2.14 -6.55 -22.64
N LYS A 52 1.35 -5.95 -23.53
CA LYS A 52 0.63 -6.68 -24.56
C LYS A 52 1.55 -6.94 -25.75
N ILE A 53 1.70 -8.21 -26.12
CA ILE A 53 2.51 -8.67 -27.26
C ILE A 53 1.61 -9.43 -28.25
N GLN A 54 2.17 -9.91 -29.37
CA GLN A 54 1.38 -10.60 -30.40
C GLN A 54 0.72 -11.89 -29.85
N ASN A 55 1.43 -12.59 -28.96
CA ASN A 55 1.02 -13.90 -28.44
C ASN A 55 0.20 -13.86 -27.14
N GLY A 56 -0.12 -12.66 -26.62
CA GLY A 56 -0.92 -12.48 -25.41
C GLY A 56 -0.45 -11.34 -24.53
N LEU A 57 -0.75 -11.44 -23.24
CA LEU A 57 -0.30 -10.48 -22.23
C LEU A 57 0.90 -11.08 -21.50
N VAL A 58 1.96 -10.28 -21.34
CA VAL A 58 3.10 -10.62 -20.46
C VAL A 58 2.97 -9.83 -19.17
N ILE A 59 3.00 -10.55 -18.05
CA ILE A 59 3.12 -9.98 -16.71
C ILE A 59 4.55 -10.22 -16.28
N SER A 60 5.29 -9.14 -16.03
CA SER A 60 6.74 -9.22 -15.78
C SER A 60 7.12 -8.68 -14.42
N TYR A 61 8.21 -9.21 -13.87
CA TYR A 61 8.88 -8.73 -12.67
C TYR A 61 10.32 -8.30 -13.00
N MET A 62 10.69 -7.08 -12.61
CA MET A 62 11.99 -6.49 -12.87
C MET A 62 12.88 -6.54 -11.63
N ARG A 63 14.07 -7.12 -11.79
CA ARG A 63 15.17 -7.07 -10.83
C ARG A 63 16.46 -6.75 -11.60
N PRO A 64 16.77 -5.47 -11.80
CA PRO A 64 17.83 -5.05 -12.72
C PRO A 64 19.16 -5.77 -12.42
N PRO A 65 19.86 -6.30 -13.45
CA PRO A 65 19.59 -6.14 -14.89
C PRO A 65 18.61 -7.18 -15.47
N ASN A 66 18.03 -8.06 -14.64
CA ASN A 66 17.21 -9.18 -15.06
C ASN A 66 15.71 -8.87 -14.97
N CYS A 67 14.93 -9.51 -15.82
CA CYS A 67 13.49 -9.43 -15.88
C CYS A 67 12.92 -10.83 -16.13
N ILE A 68 11.86 -11.17 -15.42
CA ILE A 68 11.12 -12.42 -15.65
C ILE A 68 9.75 -12.06 -16.17
N GLY A 69 9.39 -12.57 -17.35
CA GLY A 69 8.09 -12.35 -17.97
C GLY A 69 7.26 -13.62 -17.99
N VAL A 70 5.98 -13.56 -17.61
CA VAL A 70 5.04 -14.69 -17.70
C VAL A 70 4.01 -14.37 -18.78
N LEU A 71 3.96 -15.21 -19.82
CA LEU A 71 2.93 -15.12 -20.85
C LEU A 71 1.62 -15.73 -20.37
N VAL A 72 0.54 -14.98 -20.48
CA VAL A 72 -0.83 -15.42 -20.15
C VAL A 72 -1.77 -15.19 -21.32
N ASN A 73 -2.89 -15.92 -21.33
CA ASN A 73 -3.97 -15.68 -22.30
C ASN A 73 -4.71 -14.36 -21.99
N GLU A 74 -5.30 -13.74 -23.02
CA GLU A 74 -6.07 -12.48 -22.87
C GLU A 74 -7.27 -12.59 -21.90
N ASN A 75 -7.80 -13.80 -21.69
CA ASN A 75 -8.97 -14.05 -20.82
C ASN A 75 -8.60 -14.56 -19.42
N GLU A 76 -7.31 -14.58 -19.06
CA GLU A 76 -6.87 -15.08 -17.76
C GLU A 76 -6.93 -14.01 -16.66
N ASN A 77 -7.08 -14.47 -15.42
CA ASN A 77 -7.06 -13.59 -14.25
C ASN A 77 -5.64 -13.09 -13.99
N SER A 78 -5.26 -12.01 -14.66
CA SER A 78 -3.94 -11.39 -14.56
C SER A 78 -3.55 -11.06 -13.12
N ALA A 79 -4.50 -10.66 -12.28
CA ALA A 79 -4.25 -10.34 -10.87
C ALA A 79 -3.91 -11.59 -10.02
N ALA A 80 -4.41 -12.78 -10.40
CA ALA A 80 -4.01 -14.03 -9.76
C ALA A 80 -2.60 -14.44 -10.16
N VAL A 81 -2.24 -14.24 -11.44
CA VAL A 81 -0.89 -14.54 -11.95
C VAL A 81 0.14 -13.58 -11.36
N GLU A 82 -0.13 -12.27 -11.31
CA GLU A 82 0.74 -11.29 -10.65
C GLU A 82 1.03 -11.69 -9.21
N ARG A 83 -0.01 -11.95 -8.42
CA ARG A 83 0.14 -12.29 -7.00
C ARG A 83 0.99 -13.54 -6.79
N ASN A 84 0.79 -14.57 -7.61
CA ASN A 84 1.55 -15.80 -7.50
C ASN A 84 2.96 -15.69 -8.09
N LEU A 85 3.17 -14.84 -9.10
CA LEU A 85 4.49 -14.45 -9.57
C LEU A 85 5.28 -13.78 -8.44
N LEU A 86 4.69 -12.81 -7.73
CA LEU A 86 5.34 -12.15 -6.58
C LEU A 86 5.70 -13.12 -5.46
N ARG A 87 4.87 -14.15 -5.20
CA ARG A 87 5.18 -15.22 -4.24
C ARG A 87 6.32 -16.14 -4.70
N LEU A 88 6.49 -16.27 -6.01
CA LEU A 88 7.54 -17.10 -6.61
C LEU A 88 8.92 -16.40 -6.58
N ILE A 89 8.97 -15.08 -6.74
CA ILE A 89 10.23 -14.31 -6.85
C ILE A 89 11.29 -14.66 -5.79
N PRO A 90 10.97 -14.79 -4.48
CA PRO A 90 11.97 -15.13 -3.46
C PRO A 90 12.61 -16.52 -3.65
N HIS A 91 12.01 -17.38 -4.46
CA HIS A 91 12.45 -18.75 -4.73
C HIS A 91 13.23 -18.90 -6.03
N ILE A 92 13.36 -17.83 -6.82
CA ILE A 92 14.13 -17.81 -8.07
C ILE A 92 15.54 -17.28 -7.77
N ASN A 93 16.55 -18.04 -8.19
CA ASN A 93 17.92 -17.55 -8.15
C ASN A 93 18.25 -16.73 -9.41
N PHE A 94 18.13 -15.41 -9.32
CA PHE A 94 18.44 -14.47 -10.42
C PHE A 94 19.92 -14.42 -10.80
N ASP A 95 20.81 -14.94 -9.96
CA ASP A 95 22.25 -15.00 -10.22
C ASP A 95 22.69 -16.40 -10.73
N SER A 96 21.73 -17.28 -11.01
CA SER A 96 22.00 -18.64 -11.49
C SER A 96 22.56 -18.64 -12.92
N ASP A 97 23.60 -19.43 -13.10
CA ASP A 97 24.20 -19.78 -14.39
C ASP A 97 23.46 -20.95 -15.08
N GLN A 98 22.44 -21.53 -14.42
CA GLN A 98 21.56 -22.59 -14.95
C GLN A 98 20.11 -22.11 -15.15
N TRP A 99 19.93 -21.02 -15.90
CA TRP A 99 18.63 -20.40 -16.14
C TRP A 99 17.56 -21.34 -16.70
N ASP A 100 17.91 -22.32 -17.53
CA ASP A 100 16.94 -23.27 -18.08
C ASP A 100 16.24 -24.07 -16.98
N LYS A 101 17.00 -24.55 -15.99
CA LYS A 101 16.44 -25.29 -14.84
C LYS A 101 15.68 -24.37 -13.88
N GLU A 102 16.18 -23.15 -13.68
CA GLU A 102 15.48 -22.17 -12.84
C GLU A 102 14.12 -21.80 -13.43
N LEU A 103 14.04 -21.56 -14.74
CA LEU A 103 12.77 -21.26 -15.42
C LEU A 103 11.82 -22.45 -15.43
N GLU A 104 12.31 -23.68 -15.66
CA GLU A 104 11.50 -24.89 -15.57
C GLU A 104 10.89 -25.06 -14.17
N LYS A 105 11.73 -24.97 -13.12
CA LYS A 105 11.27 -25.02 -11.73
C LYS A 105 10.28 -23.91 -11.43
N ALA A 106 10.58 -22.69 -11.83
CA ALA A 106 9.72 -21.53 -11.62
C ALA A 106 8.36 -21.70 -12.31
N TYR A 107 8.34 -22.23 -13.53
CA TYR A 107 7.12 -22.50 -14.28
C TYR A 107 6.22 -23.49 -13.56
N TYR A 108 6.76 -24.62 -13.10
CA TYR A 108 5.96 -25.63 -12.38
C TYR A 108 5.47 -25.11 -11.03
N VAL A 109 6.31 -24.44 -10.26
CA VAL A 109 5.88 -23.83 -8.98
C VAL A 109 4.79 -22.78 -9.21
N LEU A 110 4.92 -21.95 -10.25
CA LEU A 110 3.88 -20.96 -10.58
C LEU A 110 2.57 -21.62 -10.97
N HIS A 111 2.65 -22.69 -11.77
CA HIS A 111 1.50 -23.47 -12.20
C HIS A 111 0.80 -24.10 -10.99
N ASP A 112 1.55 -24.68 -10.05
CA ASP A 112 1.04 -25.24 -8.81
C ASP A 112 0.41 -24.15 -7.93
N LEU A 113 1.09 -23.02 -7.71
CA LEU A 113 0.55 -21.89 -6.96
C LEU A 113 -0.76 -21.36 -7.54
N ILE A 114 -0.87 -21.27 -8.87
CA ILE A 114 -2.09 -20.81 -9.53
C ILE A 114 -3.23 -21.82 -9.37
N ASN A 115 -2.92 -23.11 -9.44
CA ASN A 115 -3.90 -24.17 -9.22
C ASN A 115 -4.34 -24.23 -7.76
N GLU A 116 -3.41 -24.13 -6.80
CA GLU A 116 -3.62 -24.17 -5.34
C GLU A 116 -4.31 -22.92 -4.77
N THR A 117 -4.35 -21.84 -5.54
CA THR A 117 -5.03 -20.58 -5.14
C THR A 117 -6.40 -20.47 -5.80
N SER A 118 -7.09 -21.60 -5.99
CA SER A 118 -8.50 -21.58 -6.39
C SER A 118 -9.37 -21.06 -5.24
N GLY A 119 -10.51 -20.43 -5.56
CA GLY A 119 -11.45 -19.97 -4.52
C GLY A 119 -11.94 -21.10 -3.60
N GLU A 120 -11.96 -22.33 -4.10
CA GLU A 120 -12.32 -23.53 -3.34
C GLU A 120 -11.24 -23.93 -2.33
N GLU A 121 -9.95 -23.87 -2.69
CA GLU A 121 -8.85 -24.14 -1.75
C GLU A 121 -8.68 -23.07 -0.70
N LEU A 122 -8.92 -21.80 -1.05
CA LEU A 122 -8.97 -20.73 -0.04
C LEU A 122 -10.03 -21.01 1.02
N LEU A 123 -11.17 -21.61 0.64
CA LEU A 123 -12.22 -22.04 1.57
C LEU A 123 -11.88 -23.32 2.34
N LEU A 124 -10.83 -24.07 1.96
CA LEU A 124 -10.31 -25.18 2.78
C LEU A 124 -9.57 -24.66 4.01
N ASN A 125 -9.04 -23.43 3.98
CA ASN A 125 -8.45 -22.81 5.15
C ASN A 125 -9.54 -22.61 6.24
N PRO A 126 -9.41 -23.21 7.44
CA PRO A 126 -10.44 -23.13 8.47
C PRO A 126 -10.76 -21.70 8.92
N GLY A 127 -9.76 -20.82 8.92
CA GLY A 127 -9.90 -19.40 9.26
C GLY A 127 -10.71 -18.65 8.22
N VAL A 128 -10.40 -18.85 6.93
CA VAL A 128 -11.15 -18.25 5.81
C VAL A 128 -12.59 -18.76 5.79
N LYS A 129 -12.78 -20.08 5.92
CA LYS A 129 -14.13 -20.69 5.97
C LYS A 129 -14.96 -20.12 7.11
N LYS A 130 -14.37 -19.96 8.29
CA LYS A 130 -15.03 -19.35 9.45
C LYS A 130 -15.38 -17.89 9.18
N LEU A 131 -14.43 -17.10 8.71
CA LEU A 131 -14.62 -15.68 8.40
C LEU A 131 -15.75 -15.47 7.39
N VAL A 132 -15.69 -16.18 6.25
CA VAL A 132 -16.71 -16.11 5.20
C VAL A 132 -18.06 -16.60 5.74
N GLY A 133 -18.09 -17.69 6.51
CA GLY A 133 -19.30 -18.17 7.16
C GLY A 133 -19.90 -17.17 8.15
N ASP A 134 -19.07 -16.47 8.93
CA ASP A 134 -19.49 -15.40 9.84
C ASP A 134 -20.05 -14.19 9.08
N MET A 135 -19.47 -13.85 7.93
CA MET A 135 -20.00 -12.79 7.06
C MET A 135 -21.31 -13.19 6.38
N MET A 136 -21.41 -14.39 5.82
CA MET A 136 -22.63 -14.92 5.19
C MET A 136 -23.80 -15.03 6.18
N SER A 137 -23.50 -15.39 7.43
CA SER A 137 -24.49 -15.44 8.52
C SER A 137 -24.78 -14.08 9.16
N LYS A 138 -24.17 -12.99 8.66
CA LYS A 138 -24.27 -11.62 9.20
C LYS A 138 -23.81 -11.46 10.66
N ARG A 139 -23.02 -12.40 11.19
CA ARG A 139 -22.31 -12.21 12.46
C ARG A 139 -21.25 -11.12 12.35
N ILE A 140 -20.64 -11.01 11.18
CA ILE A 140 -19.75 -9.91 10.80
C ILE A 140 -20.42 -9.18 9.63
N GLU A 141 -20.92 -7.98 9.84
CA GLU A 141 -21.61 -7.21 8.80
C GLU A 141 -20.66 -6.73 7.70
N SER A 142 -19.48 -6.26 8.09
CA SER A 142 -18.45 -5.80 7.17
C SER A 142 -17.05 -5.85 7.81
N LEU A 143 -16.03 -6.00 6.97
CA LEU A 143 -14.63 -5.85 7.37
C LEU A 143 -14.22 -4.41 7.04
N LYS A 144 -14.01 -3.60 8.07
CA LYS A 144 -13.61 -2.19 7.93
C LYS A 144 -12.14 -2.05 8.34
N PRO A 145 -11.29 -1.40 7.53
CA PRO A 145 -9.93 -1.08 7.95
C PRO A 145 -9.96 -0.10 9.12
N LYS A 146 -8.94 -0.17 9.99
CA LYS A 146 -8.67 0.85 11.00
C LYS A 146 -7.42 1.64 10.58
N HIS A 147 -7.60 2.93 10.34
CA HIS A 147 -6.48 3.84 10.08
C HIS A 147 -5.91 4.32 11.41
N VAL A 148 -4.79 3.72 11.82
CA VAL A 148 -4.16 3.96 13.12
C VAL A 148 -3.00 4.95 12.95
N MET A 149 -3.05 6.03 13.72
CA MET A 149 -1.91 6.92 13.94
C MET A 149 -1.07 6.39 15.08
N LYS A 150 0.17 6.05 14.78
CA LYS A 150 1.12 5.53 15.76
C LYS A 150 1.92 6.65 16.40
N ALA A 151 1.90 6.71 17.72
CA ALA A 151 2.75 7.63 18.47
C ALA A 151 4.17 7.05 18.55
N THR A 152 5.05 7.45 17.62
CA THR A 152 6.46 6.99 17.62
C THR A 152 7.33 8.00 18.37
N LEU A 153 7.95 7.57 19.47
CA LEU A 153 9.00 8.36 20.13
C LEU A 153 10.29 8.27 19.31
N ARG A 154 10.96 9.41 19.08
CA ARG A 154 12.21 9.48 18.31
C ARG A 154 13.18 10.47 18.93
N TYR A 155 14.47 10.20 18.80
CA TYR A 155 15.57 11.09 19.22
C TYR A 155 16.45 11.44 18.01
N PRO A 156 16.02 12.37 17.12
CA PRO A 156 16.72 12.63 15.86
C PRO A 156 18.21 12.96 16.02
N GLN A 157 18.55 13.74 17.05
CA GLN A 157 19.95 14.10 17.34
C GLN A 157 20.81 12.91 17.77
N ALA A 158 20.22 11.86 18.35
CA ALA A 158 20.96 10.66 18.76
C ALA A 158 21.28 9.76 17.55
N TYR A 159 20.53 9.87 16.46
CA TYR A 159 20.70 9.00 15.30
C TYR A 159 22.04 9.20 14.60
N ASP A 160 22.57 10.43 14.64
CA ASP A 160 23.89 10.74 14.09
C ASP A 160 25.04 10.01 14.83
N TYR A 161 24.79 9.55 16.06
CA TYR A 161 25.79 8.89 16.91
C TYR A 161 25.54 7.39 17.10
N LEU A 162 24.27 6.98 17.20
CA LEU A 162 23.86 5.62 17.57
C LEU A 162 23.25 4.84 16.38
N GLY A 163 23.08 5.47 15.22
CA GLY A 163 22.41 4.88 14.05
C GLY A 163 20.91 5.20 14.00
N ASN A 164 20.24 4.73 12.94
CA ASN A 164 18.86 5.10 12.62
C ASN A 164 17.80 4.09 13.11
N ASP A 165 18.20 3.05 13.83
CA ASP A 165 17.28 2.11 14.47
C ASP A 165 16.70 2.76 15.73
N ASN A 166 15.43 3.13 15.66
CA ASN A 166 14.75 3.85 16.72
C ASN A 166 14.65 3.03 18.03
N ASP A 167 14.40 1.73 17.92
CA ASP A 167 14.21 0.88 19.10
C ASP A 167 15.56 0.66 19.81
N GLU A 168 16.62 0.49 19.02
CA GLU A 168 17.99 0.42 19.52
C GLU A 168 18.42 1.73 20.21
N VAL A 169 18.15 2.88 19.58
CA VAL A 169 18.48 4.21 20.13
C VAL A 169 17.77 4.44 21.47
N ILE A 170 16.47 4.12 21.56
CA ILE A 170 15.70 4.25 22.81
C ILE A 170 16.28 3.34 23.89
N ARG A 171 16.65 2.10 23.55
CA ARG A 171 17.28 1.16 24.47
C ARG A 171 18.61 1.70 24.99
N LEU A 172 19.52 2.11 24.10
CA LEU A 172 20.84 2.62 24.48
C LEU A 172 20.76 3.87 25.35
N LEU A 173 19.84 4.80 25.08
CA LEU A 173 19.65 5.98 25.93
C LEU A 173 19.20 5.61 27.34
N LYS A 174 18.35 4.58 27.45
CA LYS A 174 17.92 4.04 28.74
C LYS A 174 19.06 3.31 29.46
N ASP A 175 19.83 2.49 28.75
CA ASP A 175 20.99 1.80 29.32
C ASP A 175 22.02 2.81 29.87
N LEU A 176 22.23 3.93 29.17
CA LEU A 176 23.09 5.02 29.64
C LEU A 176 22.54 5.76 30.87
N GLU A 177 21.22 5.84 31.02
CA GLU A 177 20.60 6.35 32.24
C GLU A 177 20.74 5.36 33.41
N ASP A 178 20.50 4.07 33.15
CA ASP A 178 20.62 2.99 34.14
C ASP A 178 22.06 2.88 34.66
N GLU A 179 23.06 3.15 33.82
CA GLU A 179 24.49 3.25 34.16
C GLU A 179 24.91 4.64 34.69
N GLU A 180 23.94 5.51 35.01
CA GLU A 180 24.15 6.84 35.58
C GLU A 180 24.98 7.82 34.72
N VAL A 181 25.22 7.52 33.44
CA VAL A 181 25.92 8.42 32.50
C VAL A 181 24.99 9.56 32.08
N LEU A 182 23.73 9.24 31.86
CA LEU A 182 22.67 10.19 31.58
C LEU A 182 21.70 10.27 32.77
N GLU A 183 20.97 11.37 32.84
CA GLU A 183 19.78 11.50 33.67
C GLU A 183 18.60 11.88 32.77
N SER A 184 17.45 11.20 32.92
CA SER A 184 16.23 11.63 32.25
C SER A 184 15.49 12.70 33.05
N ARG A 185 14.88 13.63 32.32
CA ARG A 185 13.94 14.60 32.87
C ARG A 185 12.69 14.59 32.03
N THR A 186 11.56 14.90 32.66
CA THR A 186 10.27 14.98 31.96
C THR A 186 10.31 16.04 30.87
N PHE A 187 9.99 15.66 29.63
CA PHE A 187 10.00 16.55 28.47
C PHE A 187 8.77 16.31 27.60
N GLY A 188 8.01 17.38 27.37
CA GLY A 188 6.79 17.32 26.57
C GLY A 188 5.72 16.38 27.13
N ARG A 189 4.68 16.15 26.33
CA ARG A 189 3.60 15.20 26.64
C ARG A 189 3.45 14.25 25.46
N LYS A 190 3.08 13.00 25.77
CA LYS A 190 2.64 12.02 24.78
C LYS A 190 1.16 11.72 24.99
N VAL A 191 0.48 11.37 23.92
CA VAL A 191 -0.89 10.86 24.00
C VAL A 191 -0.84 9.48 24.65
N GLU A 192 -1.69 9.27 25.66
CA GLU A 192 -1.77 7.96 26.32
C GLU A 192 -3.22 7.70 26.77
N CYS A 193 -3.75 6.55 26.35
CA CYS A 193 -5.07 6.12 26.74
C CYS A 193 -5.05 5.67 28.21
N ARG A 194 -5.66 6.45 29.10
CA ARG A 194 -5.74 6.11 30.55
C ARG A 194 -6.48 4.80 30.86
N GLN A 195 -7.20 4.24 29.89
CA GLN A 195 -7.92 2.98 30.06
C GLN A 195 -7.04 1.75 29.80
N CYS A 196 -6.04 1.84 28.92
CA CYS A 196 -5.24 0.67 28.52
C CYS A 196 -3.73 0.94 28.39
N GLY A 197 -3.27 2.17 28.58
CA GLY A 197 -1.86 2.57 28.49
C GLY A 197 -1.32 2.75 27.07
N ASP A 198 -2.12 2.43 26.04
CA ASP A 198 -1.69 2.54 24.64
C ASP A 198 -1.64 4.01 24.17
N SER A 199 -0.72 4.31 23.27
CA SER A 199 -0.54 5.62 22.65
C SER A 199 -1.04 5.69 21.20
N ASP A 200 -1.41 4.55 20.61
CA ASP A 200 -1.96 4.49 19.26
C ASP A 200 -3.42 4.96 19.23
N LEU A 201 -3.76 5.79 18.24
CA LEU A 201 -5.04 6.47 18.14
C LEU A 201 -5.64 6.41 16.73
N THR A 202 -6.96 6.45 16.65
CA THR A 202 -7.70 6.68 15.41
C THR A 202 -8.36 8.05 15.46
N ILE A 203 -8.45 8.70 14.30
CA ILE A 203 -9.18 9.94 14.12
C ILE A 203 -10.44 9.63 13.33
N ASP A 204 -11.60 9.95 13.89
CA ASP A 204 -12.86 9.86 13.15
C ASP A 204 -13.40 11.27 12.92
N LEU A 205 -13.94 11.49 11.73
CA LEU A 205 -14.64 12.71 11.35
C LEU A 205 -16.13 12.43 11.40
N LEU A 206 -16.87 13.15 12.26
CA LEU A 206 -18.30 12.96 12.43
C LEU A 206 -19.09 14.12 11.87
N CYS A 207 -20.22 13.82 11.24
CA CYS A 207 -21.21 14.81 10.82
C CYS A 207 -21.67 15.62 12.05
N PRO A 208 -21.60 16.96 12.02
CA PRO A 208 -22.03 17.79 13.16
C PRO A 208 -23.54 17.68 13.44
N ASN A 209 -24.33 17.34 12.43
CA ASN A 209 -25.79 17.23 12.55
C ASN A 209 -26.24 15.86 13.11
N CYS A 210 -25.75 14.74 12.55
CA CYS A 210 -26.24 13.40 12.90
C CYS A 210 -25.19 12.48 13.53
N GLN A 211 -23.96 12.94 13.73
CA GLN A 211 -22.82 12.19 14.27
C GLN A 211 -22.41 10.93 13.47
N SER A 212 -22.88 10.80 12.24
CA SER A 212 -22.43 9.76 11.31
C SER A 212 -20.97 9.98 10.91
N ASP A 213 -20.19 8.91 10.80
CA ASP A 213 -18.82 8.88 10.25
C ASP A 213 -18.80 8.71 8.72
N ASP A 214 -19.96 8.41 8.12
CA ASP A 214 -20.16 8.30 6.67
C ASP A 214 -20.18 9.66 5.96
N LEU A 215 -18.97 10.23 5.83
CA LEU A 215 -18.68 11.50 5.15
C LEU A 215 -17.89 11.22 3.86
N HIS A 216 -18.21 11.95 2.79
CA HIS A 216 -17.44 11.92 1.54
C HIS A 216 -17.17 13.34 1.04
N LYS A 217 -16.13 13.49 0.20
CA LYS A 217 -15.80 14.78 -0.41
C LYS A 217 -16.66 14.99 -1.65
N VAL A 218 -17.30 16.15 -1.73
CA VAL A 218 -17.95 16.64 -2.93
C VAL A 218 -17.16 17.83 -3.45
N TYR A 219 -16.81 17.78 -4.72
CA TYR A 219 -16.04 18.81 -5.41
C TYR A 219 -16.99 19.66 -6.23
N THR A 220 -16.95 20.96 -6.03
CA THR A 220 -17.54 21.92 -6.96
C THR A 220 -16.49 22.23 -8.02
N VAL A 221 -16.74 21.85 -9.26
CA VAL A 221 -15.77 21.94 -10.36
C VAL A 221 -16.32 22.73 -11.54
N PHE A 222 -15.42 23.39 -12.27
CA PHE A 222 -15.74 24.06 -13.53
C PHE A 222 -15.49 23.13 -14.72
N CYS A 223 -16.48 22.98 -15.60
CA CYS A 223 -16.33 22.23 -16.84
C CYS A 223 -15.63 23.10 -17.91
N PRO A 224 -14.45 22.71 -18.45
CA PRO A 224 -13.77 23.47 -19.49
C PRO A 224 -14.50 23.43 -20.85
N LYS A 225 -15.38 22.44 -21.06
CA LYS A 225 -16.07 22.25 -22.34
C LYS A 225 -17.33 23.10 -22.50
N CYS A 226 -18.08 23.31 -21.42
CA CYS A 226 -19.33 24.07 -21.44
C CYS A 226 -19.36 25.26 -20.49
N SER A 227 -18.25 25.56 -19.82
CA SER A 227 -18.09 26.68 -18.91
C SER A 227 -19.12 26.76 -17.77
N ASN A 228 -19.69 25.61 -17.37
CA ASN A 228 -20.65 25.53 -16.27
C ASN A 228 -20.03 24.82 -15.07
N GLN A 229 -20.52 25.16 -13.88
CA GLN A 229 -20.15 24.51 -12.64
C GLN A 229 -21.03 23.28 -12.39
N PHE A 230 -20.46 22.24 -11.79
CA PHE A 230 -21.22 21.08 -11.33
C PHE A 230 -20.51 20.42 -10.14
N HIS A 231 -21.27 19.61 -9.39
CA HIS A 231 -20.73 18.81 -8.31
C HIS A 231 -20.27 17.45 -8.82
N ALA A 232 -19.09 17.01 -8.38
CA ALA A 232 -18.52 15.72 -8.70
C ALA A 232 -17.96 15.06 -7.44
N VAL A 233 -18.07 13.73 -7.37
CA VAL A 233 -17.32 12.93 -6.41
C VAL A 233 -16.10 12.38 -7.15
N ILE A 234 -14.91 12.80 -6.72
CA ILE A 234 -13.64 12.37 -7.31
C ILE A 234 -12.98 11.44 -6.30
N VAL A 235 -12.81 10.18 -6.69
CA VAL A 235 -12.04 9.17 -5.94
C VAL A 235 -10.61 9.11 -6.50
N ASP A 236 -9.66 8.63 -5.70
CA ASP A 236 -8.21 8.75 -5.98
C ASP A 236 -7.80 8.19 -7.37
N ASP A 237 -8.48 7.16 -7.88
CA ASP A 237 -8.18 6.51 -9.17
C ASP A 237 -9.08 6.95 -10.34
N LEU A 238 -9.88 8.02 -10.17
CA LEU A 238 -10.82 8.46 -11.20
C LEU A 238 -10.11 9.27 -12.31
N ALA A 239 -10.04 8.72 -13.53
CA ALA A 239 -9.41 9.40 -14.66
C ALA A 239 -10.32 10.45 -15.34
N GLU A 240 -11.63 10.23 -15.34
CA GLU A 240 -12.61 11.10 -16.00
C GLU A 240 -13.93 11.21 -15.21
N VAL A 241 -14.58 12.36 -15.35
CA VAL A 241 -15.93 12.61 -14.85
C VAL A 241 -16.83 13.07 -15.98
N THR A 242 -18.10 12.70 -15.94
CA THR A 242 -19.08 13.23 -16.89
C THR A 242 -19.69 14.52 -16.35
N CYS A 243 -19.58 15.61 -17.10
CA CYS A 243 -20.24 16.87 -16.72
C CYS A 243 -21.76 16.69 -16.75
N LEU A 244 -22.44 16.98 -15.65
CA LEU A 244 -23.89 16.82 -15.54
C LEU A 244 -24.69 17.79 -16.43
N ASN A 245 -24.07 18.89 -16.87
CA ASN A 245 -24.73 19.91 -17.70
C ASN A 245 -24.64 19.60 -19.20
N CYS A 246 -23.43 19.37 -19.72
CA CYS A 246 -23.21 19.10 -21.16
C CYS A 246 -23.11 17.61 -21.50
N ARG A 247 -23.09 16.73 -20.49
CA ARG A 247 -22.96 15.27 -20.61
C ARG A 247 -21.70 14.81 -21.33
N GLN A 248 -20.69 15.68 -21.43
CA GLN A 248 -19.40 15.32 -22.02
C GLN A 248 -18.45 14.81 -20.93
N PRO A 249 -17.64 13.78 -21.23
CA PRO A 249 -16.58 13.34 -20.34
C PRO A 249 -15.48 14.41 -20.27
N VAL A 250 -14.94 14.65 -19.09
CA VAL A 250 -13.84 15.59 -18.83
C VAL A 250 -12.80 14.85 -18.01
N LYS A 251 -11.53 14.94 -18.38
CA LYS A 251 -10.47 14.33 -17.59
C LYS A 251 -10.34 15.05 -16.26
N VAL A 252 -10.10 14.31 -15.18
CA VAL A 252 -10.02 14.89 -13.84
C VAL A 252 -8.90 15.94 -13.74
N ASN A 253 -7.78 15.74 -14.43
CA ASN A 253 -6.67 16.71 -14.49
C ASN A 253 -6.98 17.99 -15.28
N GLU A 254 -8.07 18.03 -16.06
CA GLU A 254 -8.53 19.22 -16.80
C GLU A 254 -9.60 20.01 -16.01
N LEU A 255 -10.11 19.46 -14.90
CA LEU A 255 -11.09 20.14 -14.06
C LEU A 255 -10.42 21.24 -13.24
N SER A 256 -11.05 22.41 -13.21
CA SER A 256 -10.72 23.42 -12.21
C SER A 256 -11.59 23.23 -10.97
N VAL A 257 -10.98 22.84 -9.85
CA VAL A 257 -11.66 22.71 -8.56
C VAL A 257 -11.89 24.10 -7.97
N ILE A 258 -13.15 24.42 -7.68
CA ILE A 258 -13.58 25.70 -7.12
C ILE A 258 -13.69 25.58 -5.60
N ASP A 259 -14.35 24.52 -5.13
CA ASP A 259 -14.58 24.28 -3.71
C ASP A 259 -14.63 22.78 -3.43
N VAL A 260 -14.37 22.40 -2.18
CA VAL A 260 -14.44 21.02 -1.70
C VAL A 260 -15.10 21.01 -0.34
N GLU A 261 -16.25 20.34 -0.24
CA GLU A 261 -17.00 20.22 1.00
C GLU A 261 -17.25 18.76 1.40
N PRO A 262 -17.11 18.41 2.69
CA PRO A 262 -17.58 17.14 3.22
C PRO A 262 -19.11 17.07 3.22
N LEU A 263 -19.68 16.03 2.62
CA LEU A 263 -21.11 15.73 2.62
C LEU A 263 -21.39 14.46 3.42
N CYS A 264 -22.37 14.52 4.32
CA CYS A 264 -22.83 13.36 5.06
C CYS A 264 -23.82 12.53 4.24
N ASN A 265 -23.49 11.25 3.96
CA ASN A 265 -24.38 10.34 3.24
C ASN A 265 -25.66 10.01 4.01
N LYS A 266 -25.63 10.10 5.35
CA LYS A 266 -26.77 9.71 6.19
C LYS A 266 -27.86 10.78 6.27
N CYS A 267 -27.49 12.07 6.33
CA CYS A 267 -28.45 13.17 6.51
C CYS A 267 -28.36 14.27 5.44
N GLY A 268 -27.44 14.17 4.48
CA GLY A 268 -27.26 15.15 3.41
C GLY A 268 -26.69 16.50 3.87
N THR A 269 -26.22 16.62 5.12
CA THR A 269 -25.59 17.85 5.60
C THR A 269 -24.21 18.01 4.98
N ALA A 270 -24.02 19.08 4.20
CA ALA A 270 -22.72 19.56 3.78
C ALA A 270 -22.12 20.45 4.87
N SER A 271 -20.88 20.19 5.27
CA SER A 271 -20.21 20.98 6.32
C SER A 271 -18.70 20.88 6.23
N ASN A 272 -18.05 22.05 6.17
CA ASN A 272 -16.60 22.19 6.18
C ASN A 272 -15.97 22.04 7.58
N ASP A 273 -16.78 21.82 8.62
CA ASP A 273 -16.33 21.67 10.01
C ASP A 273 -16.85 20.35 10.60
N PRO A 274 -16.36 19.19 10.12
CA PRO A 274 -16.70 17.91 10.72
C PRO A 274 -16.19 17.85 12.16
N LYS A 275 -16.97 17.23 13.05
CA LYS A 275 -16.55 17.04 14.43
C LYS A 275 -15.44 15.99 14.48
N ILE A 276 -14.23 16.43 14.79
CA ILE A 276 -13.06 15.57 14.97
C ILE A 276 -13.14 14.90 16.34
N ILE A 277 -13.02 13.57 16.37
CA ILE A 277 -12.87 12.81 17.61
C ILE A 277 -11.64 11.90 17.56
N PHE A 278 -10.99 11.76 18.71
CA PHE A 278 -9.88 10.84 18.90
C PHE A 278 -10.35 9.61 19.68
N LYS A 279 -9.98 8.42 19.22
CA LYS A 279 -10.22 7.16 19.94
C LYS A 279 -8.91 6.41 20.11
N CYS A 280 -8.78 5.65 21.19
CA CYS A 280 -7.69 4.69 21.32
C CYS A 280 -7.85 3.58 20.28
N ALA A 281 -6.80 3.27 19.52
CA ALA A 281 -6.83 2.25 18.48
C ALA A 281 -7.10 0.84 19.03
N THR A 282 -6.61 0.57 20.24
CA THR A 282 -6.69 -0.72 20.92
C THR A 282 -8.04 -0.92 21.62
N CYS A 283 -8.44 -0.05 22.53
CA CYS A 283 -9.69 -0.24 23.30
C CYS A 283 -10.91 0.51 22.74
N GLY A 284 -10.74 1.36 21.72
CA GLY A 284 -11.83 2.12 21.10
C GLY A 284 -12.39 3.27 21.95
N LYS A 285 -11.83 3.51 23.14
CA LYS A 285 -12.30 4.58 24.04
C LYS A 285 -12.03 5.94 23.42
N GLN A 286 -13.06 6.80 23.41
CA GLN A 286 -12.89 8.19 23.01
C GLN A 286 -11.98 8.92 24.02
N LEU A 287 -10.92 9.52 23.51
CA LEU A 287 -9.96 10.31 24.27
C LEU A 287 -10.50 11.71 24.51
N LYS A 288 -10.30 12.22 25.72
CA LYS A 288 -10.57 13.61 26.11
C LYS A 288 -9.26 14.40 26.11
N GLY A 289 -9.34 15.73 26.21
CA GLY A 289 -8.15 16.60 26.25
C GLY A 289 -7.13 16.20 27.34
N ALA A 290 -7.60 15.69 28.49
CA ALA A 290 -6.72 15.20 29.55
C ALA A 290 -5.94 13.93 29.16
N ASP A 291 -6.48 13.11 28.27
CA ASP A 291 -5.81 11.90 27.75
C ASP A 291 -4.74 12.26 26.70
N LEU A 292 -4.95 13.35 25.96
CA LEU A 292 -3.97 13.91 25.03
C LEU A 292 -2.72 14.49 25.72
N LEU A 293 -2.81 14.71 27.04
CA LEU A 293 -1.72 15.25 27.88
C LEU A 293 -1.26 14.25 28.95
N ALA A 294 -1.73 12.99 28.90
CA ALA A 294 -1.57 12.06 30.01
C ALA A 294 -0.15 11.50 30.13
N GLY A 295 0.48 11.16 29.01
CA GLY A 295 1.81 10.58 29.02
C GLY A 295 2.90 11.64 29.08
N THR A 296 4.08 11.23 29.55
CA THR A 296 5.26 12.10 29.67
C THR A 296 6.35 11.56 28.75
N GLY A 297 6.95 12.45 27.94
CA GLY A 297 8.18 12.13 27.22
C GLY A 297 9.40 12.33 28.13
N LEU A 298 10.54 11.78 27.73
CA LEU A 298 11.80 11.91 28.44
C LEU A 298 12.83 12.62 27.56
N ALA A 299 13.54 13.58 28.14
CA ALA A 299 14.77 14.12 27.57
C ALA A 299 15.95 13.68 28.44
N TYR A 300 17.03 13.25 27.81
CA TYR A 300 18.23 12.81 28.49
C TYR A 300 19.27 13.92 28.52
N TYR A 301 19.92 14.08 29.66
CA TYR A 301 20.98 15.03 29.90
C TYR A 301 22.20 14.31 30.42
N PHE A 302 23.40 14.79 30.08
CA PHE A 302 24.61 14.26 30.70
C PHE A 302 24.59 14.51 32.21
N ARG A 303 24.85 13.46 33.00
CA ARG A 303 24.90 13.58 34.45
C ARG A 303 26.26 14.13 34.86
N TYR A 304 26.28 15.39 35.30
CA TYR A 304 27.49 15.98 35.89
C TYR A 304 27.65 15.46 37.31
N VAL A 305 28.67 14.65 37.56
CA VAL A 305 29.11 14.35 38.93
C VAL A 305 29.73 15.63 39.48
N SER A 306 29.06 16.25 40.45
CA SER A 306 29.66 17.36 41.20
C SER A 306 30.69 16.74 42.16
N GLU A 307 31.97 17.10 42.01
CA GLU A 307 33.02 16.77 43.00
C GLU A 307 32.73 17.40 44.37
#